data_AF-A0A966T4X3-F1
#
_entry.id   AF-A0A966T4X3-F1
#
_cell.length_a   1.000
_cell.length_b   1.000
_cell.length_c   1.000
_cell.angle_alpha   90.00
_cell.angle_beta   90.00
_cell.angle_gamma   90.00
#
_symmetry.space_group_name_H-M   'P 1'
#
loop_
_entity.id
_entity.type
_entity.pdbx_description
1 polymer ?
#
loop_
_entity_poly.entity_id
_entity_poly.type
_entity_poly.pdbx_seq_one_letter_code
_entity_poly.pdbx_strand_id
1 'polypeptide(L)'
;MVPYGDENRLAMGMTRGEFDHSWTVLHSTARALVGEGVDGARTGGTLDGAYSPAGKPKAGTALSERMALMTYSFGRAPYGNIDWWPLSLWFDTRVAPFDDPAIRWAISFAIDRRRLVDIGQEGFGEATPLPYPNFRALEPYLEAVKYRLWEFPSNRYAPKETTKRLEQRGFRRDPEGYWARDGARVRIPILGHPQWADMGPVLAELLRREGFDATYDQPPDWLDRIRSGRATAWIYGHGGSIVDPHFTLTLFHSRNAIVEGASAGGAGGSYSRWTDKEFDGIVNEMEQVPVADRRMLDLFPKAMDVWLRDLPNIPLVQSFHHNVMSQVYWVGWPSILNPYANDAFWHLTWPLVLRKLKPVR
;
A
#
# COMPACT_ATOMS: atom_id res chain seq x y z
N MET A 1 -13.33 -16.62 -38.22
CA MET A 1 -12.74 -17.97 -38.19
C MET A 1 -11.49 -17.95 -39.07
N VAL A 2 -10.31 -17.90 -38.47
CA VAL A 2 -9.00 -17.98 -39.13
C VAL A 2 -8.23 -19.10 -38.41
N PRO A 3 -7.52 -20.00 -39.12
CA PRO A 3 -7.18 -21.32 -38.61
C PRO A 3 -5.97 -21.30 -37.65
N TYR A 4 -6.06 -22.17 -36.64
CA TYR A 4 -4.96 -22.58 -35.76
C TYR A 4 -3.81 -23.17 -36.58
N GLY A 5 -2.60 -22.65 -36.40
CA GLY A 5 -1.36 -23.18 -36.94
C GLY A 5 -0.25 -23.17 -35.89
N ASP A 6 0.30 -24.36 -35.63
CA ASP A 6 1.48 -24.75 -34.84
C ASP A 6 1.50 -24.48 -33.32
N GLU A 7 1.16 -25.52 -32.56
CA GLU A 7 1.14 -25.62 -31.09
C GLU A 7 2.52 -25.59 -30.38
N ASN A 8 3.60 -25.12 -31.04
CA ASN A 8 4.95 -25.13 -30.46
C ASN A 8 5.66 -23.77 -30.42
N ARG A 9 4.95 -22.66 -30.69
CA ARG A 9 5.50 -21.30 -30.56
C ARG A 9 4.63 -20.44 -29.67
N LEU A 10 5.09 -20.19 -28.44
CA LEU A 10 4.58 -19.09 -27.64
C LEU A 10 5.14 -17.77 -28.20
N ALA A 11 4.37 -16.69 -28.03
CA ALA A 11 4.73 -15.35 -28.50
C ALA A 11 6.15 -14.99 -28.05
N MET A 12 7.03 -14.67 -29.01
CA MET A 12 8.49 -14.46 -28.90
C MET A 12 9.41 -15.57 -29.46
N GLY A 13 8.87 -16.59 -30.14
CA GLY A 13 9.68 -17.48 -30.99
C GLY A 13 10.64 -18.41 -30.23
N MET A 14 10.51 -18.49 -28.91
CA MET A 14 11.18 -19.49 -28.08
C MET A 14 10.45 -20.82 -28.16
N THR A 15 11.21 -21.91 -28.13
CA THR A 15 10.68 -23.26 -27.94
C THR A 15 10.26 -23.47 -26.49
N ARG A 16 9.30 -24.38 -26.26
CA ARG A 16 8.82 -24.71 -24.90
C ARG A 16 9.95 -25.18 -23.97
N GLY A 17 10.96 -25.87 -24.50
CA GLY A 17 12.14 -26.28 -23.74
C GLY A 17 13.02 -25.12 -23.28
N GLU A 18 13.16 -24.05 -24.08
CA GLU A 18 13.92 -22.85 -23.70
C GLU A 18 13.18 -22.03 -22.62
N PHE A 19 11.86 -22.01 -22.68
CA PHE A 19 11.01 -21.42 -21.65
C PHE A 19 11.13 -22.20 -20.33
N ASP A 20 10.96 -23.52 -20.38
CA ASP A 20 11.03 -24.38 -19.19
C ASP A 20 12.44 -24.37 -18.56
N HIS A 21 13.51 -24.28 -19.38
CA HIS A 21 14.87 -24.14 -18.90
C HIS A 21 15.11 -22.77 -18.24
N SER A 22 14.66 -21.68 -18.86
CA SER A 22 14.76 -20.32 -18.29
C SER A 22 13.97 -20.19 -16.99
N TRP A 23 12.78 -20.79 -16.94
CA TRP A 23 11.93 -20.86 -15.74
C TRP A 23 12.60 -21.65 -14.60
N THR A 24 13.23 -22.78 -14.94
CA THR A 24 13.96 -23.64 -14.00
C THR A 24 15.22 -22.95 -13.46
N VAL A 25 15.95 -22.19 -14.29
CA VAL A 25 17.15 -21.43 -13.89
C VAL A 25 16.78 -20.25 -13.00
N LEU A 26 15.68 -19.54 -13.28
CA LEU A 26 15.13 -18.50 -12.40
C LEU A 26 14.77 -19.07 -11.02
N HIS A 27 14.15 -20.26 -10.98
CA HIS A 27 13.76 -20.92 -9.74
C HIS A 27 14.92 -21.60 -8.99
N SER A 28 15.93 -22.13 -9.69
CA SER A 28 17.11 -22.74 -9.06
C SER A 28 18.04 -21.68 -8.47
N THR A 29 18.15 -20.52 -9.11
CA THR A 29 18.83 -19.35 -8.55
C THR A 29 18.10 -18.88 -7.28
N ALA A 30 16.76 -18.89 -7.28
CA ALA A 30 15.96 -18.61 -6.09
C ALA A 30 16.20 -19.64 -4.96
N ARG A 31 16.27 -20.95 -5.25
CA ARG A 31 16.56 -21.99 -4.25
C ARG A 31 17.97 -21.90 -3.67
N ALA A 32 18.98 -21.60 -4.49
CA ALA A 32 20.36 -21.41 -4.02
C ALA A 32 20.52 -20.16 -3.11
N LEU A 33 19.62 -19.18 -3.22
CA LEU A 33 19.62 -17.95 -2.41
C LEU A 33 19.01 -18.11 -1.00
N VAL A 34 18.26 -19.18 -0.73
CA VAL A 34 17.62 -19.44 0.60
C VAL A 34 18.50 -20.31 1.51
N GLY A 35 19.59 -20.87 1.00
CA GLY A 35 20.42 -21.85 1.72
C GLY A 35 19.75 -23.22 1.72
N GLU A 36 20.52 -24.26 1.40
CA GLU A 36 20.06 -25.64 1.52
C GLU A 36 19.64 -25.91 2.97
N GLY A 37 18.33 -26.11 3.20
CA GLY A 37 17.78 -26.34 4.53
C GLY A 37 16.27 -26.12 4.69
N VAL A 38 15.55 -25.56 3.71
CA VAL A 38 14.08 -25.53 3.76
C VAL A 38 13.53 -26.72 3.00
N ASP A 39 13.35 -27.82 3.74
CA ASP A 39 12.70 -29.03 3.25
C ASP A 39 11.26 -28.73 2.78
N GLY A 40 10.96 -29.16 1.56
CA GLY A 40 9.66 -29.71 1.19
C GLY A 40 8.40 -28.87 1.43
N ALA A 41 8.27 -27.70 0.79
CA ALA A 41 6.94 -27.19 0.47
C ALA A 41 6.93 -26.54 -0.91
N ARG A 42 6.02 -26.98 -1.78
CA ARG A 42 5.66 -26.31 -3.03
C ARG A 42 5.02 -24.96 -2.69
N THR A 43 5.83 -23.94 -2.41
CA THR A 43 5.36 -22.57 -2.34
C THR A 43 5.64 -21.91 -3.69
N GLY A 44 4.59 -21.69 -4.48
CA GLY A 44 4.60 -20.75 -5.60
C GLY A 44 4.65 -19.32 -5.08
N GLY A 45 5.69 -19.00 -4.33
CA GLY A 45 5.89 -17.73 -3.63
C GLY A 45 6.81 -16.82 -4.42
N THR A 46 6.29 -15.65 -4.75
CA THR A 46 7.00 -14.48 -5.26
C THR A 46 8.29 -14.20 -4.50
N LEU A 47 9.36 -13.83 -5.22
CA LEU A 47 10.58 -13.22 -4.65
C LEU A 47 10.32 -11.77 -4.21
N ASP A 48 9.23 -11.54 -3.48
CA ASP A 48 9.00 -10.32 -2.72
C ASP A 48 9.48 -10.57 -1.29
N GLY A 49 10.56 -9.88 -0.89
CA GLY A 49 11.00 -9.82 0.49
C GLY A 49 11.46 -11.15 1.09
N ALA A 50 12.63 -11.65 0.68
CA ALA A 50 13.38 -12.57 1.53
C ALA A 50 13.97 -11.78 2.72
N TYR A 51 13.14 -11.50 3.73
CA TYR A 51 13.54 -10.85 4.98
C TYR A 51 14.35 -11.82 5.84
N SER A 52 15.48 -11.33 6.37
CA SER A 52 16.35 -12.12 7.25
C SER A 52 15.95 -11.94 8.72
N PRO A 53 15.99 -12.98 9.56
CA PRO A 53 15.83 -12.81 11.01
C PRO A 53 16.97 -11.93 11.56
N ALA A 54 16.60 -11.08 12.52
CA ALA A 54 17.44 -10.15 13.26
C ALA A 54 18.96 -10.44 13.25
N GLY A 55 19.73 -9.51 12.68
CA GLY A 55 21.19 -9.46 12.82
C GLY A 55 22.01 -9.76 11.55
N LYS A 56 21.38 -9.99 10.39
CA LYS A 56 22.07 -10.15 9.09
C LYS A 56 21.92 -8.91 8.20
N PRO A 57 22.86 -8.65 7.27
CA PRO A 57 22.83 -7.45 6.42
C PRO A 57 21.49 -7.33 5.68
N LYS A 58 20.97 -6.09 5.59
CA LYS A 58 19.64 -5.76 5.07
C LYS A 58 19.46 -6.41 3.70
N ALA A 59 18.31 -7.03 3.43
CA ALA A 59 18.11 -7.85 2.22
C ALA A 59 18.46 -7.09 0.93
N GLY A 60 18.11 -5.80 0.84
CA GLY A 60 18.51 -4.93 -0.28
C GLY A 60 20.00 -4.62 -0.37
N THR A 61 20.70 -4.44 0.76
CA THR A 61 22.17 -4.21 0.79
C THR A 61 22.95 -5.49 0.47
N ALA A 62 22.58 -6.63 1.09
CA ALA A 62 23.30 -7.90 0.94
C ALA A 62 23.23 -8.46 -0.49
N LEU A 63 22.15 -8.17 -1.23
CA LEU A 63 21.98 -8.60 -2.61
C LEU A 63 22.79 -7.70 -3.58
N SER A 64 22.79 -6.38 -3.40
CA SER A 64 23.52 -5.45 -4.28
C SER A 64 25.06 -5.51 -4.17
N GLU A 65 25.59 -6.10 -3.08
CA GLU A 65 27.04 -6.32 -2.91
C GLU A 65 27.60 -7.36 -3.91
N ARG A 66 26.73 -8.17 -4.52
CA ARG A 66 27.10 -8.99 -5.68
C ARG A 66 26.91 -8.14 -6.93
N MET A 67 28.01 -7.85 -7.64
CA MET A 67 28.02 -6.99 -8.85
C MET A 67 26.98 -7.37 -9.93
N ALA A 68 26.45 -8.59 -9.89
CA ALA A 68 25.44 -9.07 -10.82
C ALA A 68 23.98 -8.84 -10.38
N LEU A 69 23.72 -8.23 -9.22
CA LEU A 69 22.36 -7.90 -8.77
C LEU A 69 22.20 -6.39 -8.63
N MET A 70 21.07 -5.88 -9.08
CA MET A 70 20.71 -4.47 -8.94
C MET A 70 19.32 -4.31 -8.35
N THR A 71 19.10 -3.19 -7.67
CA THR A 71 17.77 -2.67 -7.36
C THR A 71 17.47 -1.47 -8.26
N TYR A 72 16.24 -0.97 -8.26
CA TYR A 72 15.84 0.17 -9.10
C TYR A 72 16.75 1.40 -8.93
N SER A 73 17.21 1.64 -7.71
CA SER A 73 18.14 2.73 -7.35
C SER A 73 19.56 2.25 -7.02
N PHE A 74 19.99 1.12 -7.59
CA PHE A 74 21.37 0.61 -7.51
C PHE A 74 21.89 0.45 -6.07
N GLY A 75 21.09 -0.15 -5.17
CA GLY A 75 21.50 -0.41 -3.79
C GLY A 75 21.52 0.83 -2.89
N ARG A 76 20.90 1.94 -3.30
CA ARG A 76 20.73 3.14 -2.47
C ARG A 76 19.27 3.31 -2.08
N ALA A 77 18.99 3.78 -0.86
CA ALA A 77 17.64 4.15 -0.44
C ALA A 77 16.96 5.08 -1.46
N PRO A 78 15.67 4.87 -1.80
CA PRO A 78 14.72 3.92 -1.21
C PRO A 78 14.74 2.50 -1.82
N TYR A 79 15.77 2.14 -2.58
CA TYR A 79 16.01 0.81 -3.19
C TYR A 79 15.03 0.41 -4.30
N GLY A 80 13.76 0.78 -4.21
CA GLY A 80 12.71 0.51 -5.19
C GLY A 80 12.23 1.73 -5.96
N ASN A 81 11.36 1.49 -6.95
CA ASN A 81 10.56 2.55 -7.55
C ASN A 81 9.27 2.79 -6.73
N ILE A 82 8.67 3.97 -6.89
CA ILE A 82 7.46 4.34 -6.12
C ILE A 82 6.33 3.37 -6.47
N ASP A 83 5.74 2.75 -5.44
CA ASP A 83 4.53 1.95 -5.58
C ASP A 83 3.34 2.87 -5.85
N TRP A 84 2.45 2.45 -6.73
CA TRP A 84 1.19 3.14 -7.00
C TRP A 84 0.18 3.00 -5.85
N TRP A 85 0.49 2.17 -4.85
CA TRP A 85 -0.43 1.71 -3.82
C TRP A 85 -0.06 2.18 -2.39
N PRO A 86 -0.26 3.46 -2.04
CA PRO A 86 -0.01 3.95 -0.68
C PRO A 86 -0.95 3.28 0.33
N LEU A 87 -0.39 2.81 1.45
CA LEU A 87 -1.08 2.02 2.46
C LEU A 87 -1.71 2.88 3.55
N SER A 88 -2.82 2.40 4.10
CA SER A 88 -3.55 3.06 5.17
C SER A 88 -4.18 2.07 6.12
N LEU A 89 -4.46 2.54 7.34
CA LEU A 89 -5.31 1.86 8.31
C LEU A 89 -6.75 2.30 8.05
N TRP A 90 -7.59 1.36 7.67
CA TRP A 90 -8.99 1.55 7.35
C TRP A 90 -9.88 1.07 8.48
N PHE A 91 -11.12 1.58 8.50
CA PHE A 91 -12.17 1.17 9.42
C PHE A 91 -13.50 1.05 8.69
N ASP A 92 -14.41 0.21 9.19
CA ASP A 92 -15.83 0.36 8.84
C ASP A 92 -16.38 1.59 9.60
N THR A 93 -16.60 2.69 8.90
CA THR A 93 -17.02 3.98 9.48
C THR A 93 -18.47 4.00 9.91
N ARG A 94 -19.16 2.85 9.92
CA ARG A 94 -20.52 2.71 10.49
C ARG A 94 -20.48 2.08 11.87
N VAL A 95 -19.32 1.54 12.29
CA VAL A 95 -19.17 0.77 13.51
C VAL A 95 -18.51 1.62 14.59
N ALA A 96 -19.18 1.77 15.73
CA ALA A 96 -18.62 2.45 16.87
C ALA A 96 -17.33 1.77 17.39
N PRO A 97 -16.32 2.53 17.82
CA PRO A 97 -16.27 3.99 17.89
C PRO A 97 -15.70 4.65 16.61
N PHE A 98 -15.51 3.89 15.54
CA PHE A 98 -14.91 4.37 14.28
C PHE A 98 -15.89 5.10 13.38
N ASP A 99 -17.16 5.22 13.76
CA ASP A 99 -18.16 6.10 13.14
C ASP A 99 -17.86 7.58 13.40
N ASP A 100 -17.18 7.88 14.49
CA ASP A 100 -16.77 9.22 14.90
C ASP A 100 -15.41 9.64 14.28
N PRO A 101 -15.37 10.70 13.43
CA PRO A 101 -14.13 11.24 12.90
C PRO A 101 -13.11 11.63 13.98
N ALA A 102 -13.56 12.10 15.15
CA ALA A 102 -12.66 12.52 16.21
C ALA A 102 -11.86 11.33 16.78
N ILE A 103 -12.43 10.12 16.78
CA ILE A 103 -11.75 8.89 17.19
C ILE A 103 -10.75 8.45 16.12
N ARG A 104 -11.11 8.51 14.83
CA ARG A 104 -10.18 8.23 13.72
C ARG A 104 -8.97 9.19 13.75
N TRP A 105 -9.23 10.48 13.99
CA TRP A 105 -8.17 11.47 14.21
C TRP A 105 -7.33 11.17 15.45
N ALA A 106 -7.94 10.77 16.57
CA ALA A 106 -7.21 10.38 17.78
C ALA A 106 -6.27 9.19 17.54
N ILE A 107 -6.73 8.18 16.81
CA ILE A 107 -5.92 7.03 16.40
C ILE A 107 -4.77 7.49 15.48
N SER A 108 -5.04 8.39 14.54
CA SER A 108 -4.00 8.88 13.63
C SER A 108 -2.86 9.58 14.37
N PHE A 109 -3.19 10.41 15.37
CA PHE A 109 -2.21 11.10 16.21
C PHE A 109 -1.41 10.16 17.11
N ALA A 110 -1.89 8.95 17.36
CA ALA A 110 -1.18 7.93 18.14
C ALA A 110 -0.15 7.15 17.32
N ILE A 111 -0.16 7.24 15.99
CA ILE A 111 0.72 6.43 15.16
C ILE A 111 2.00 7.21 14.83
N ASP A 112 3.11 6.79 15.43
CA ASP A 112 4.45 7.18 15.00
C ASP A 112 4.82 6.45 13.71
N ARG A 113 4.48 7.07 12.58
CA ARG A 113 4.73 6.51 11.23
C ARG A 113 6.21 6.41 10.90
N ARG A 114 7.05 7.27 11.49
CA ARG A 114 8.50 7.14 11.32
C ARG A 114 8.96 5.85 11.97
N ARG A 115 8.50 5.56 13.19
CA ARG A 115 8.82 4.28 13.86
C ARG A 115 8.22 3.07 13.14
N LEU A 116 7.03 3.22 12.55
CA LEU A 116 6.42 2.19 11.71
C LEU A 116 7.29 1.88 10.49
N VAL A 117 7.80 2.89 9.80
CA VAL A 117 8.73 2.72 8.67
C VAL A 117 10.07 2.14 9.13
N ASP A 118 10.67 2.70 10.18
CA ASP A 118 12.00 2.32 10.65
C ASP A 118 12.06 0.88 11.19
N ILE A 119 11.02 0.44 11.92
CA ILE A 119 10.94 -0.94 12.43
C ILE A 119 10.28 -1.86 11.42
N GLY A 120 9.07 -1.51 10.97
CA GLY A 120 8.21 -2.41 10.22
C GLY A 120 8.64 -2.60 8.78
N GLN A 121 9.12 -1.54 8.13
CA GLN A 121 9.64 -1.61 6.76
C GLN A 121 11.16 -1.46 6.72
N GLU A 122 11.85 -1.53 7.84
CA GLU A 122 13.31 -1.38 7.95
C GLU A 122 13.90 -0.11 7.26
N GLY A 123 13.11 0.96 7.16
CA GLY A 123 13.48 2.21 6.47
C GLY A 123 13.24 2.21 4.96
N PHE A 124 12.60 1.17 4.41
CA PHE A 124 12.29 1.01 2.98
C PHE A 124 10.93 1.61 2.57
N GLY A 125 10.39 2.56 3.35
CA GLY A 125 9.14 3.24 3.06
C GLY A 125 9.19 4.71 3.42
N GLU A 126 8.12 5.44 3.11
CA GLU A 126 7.99 6.85 3.48
C GLU A 126 6.64 7.09 4.15
N ALA A 127 6.58 7.86 5.23
CA ALA A 127 5.31 8.24 5.82
C ALA A 127 4.52 9.14 4.85
N THR A 128 3.26 8.80 4.57
CA THR A 128 2.41 9.61 3.67
C THR A 128 1.28 10.30 4.44
N PRO A 129 0.98 11.59 4.16
CA PRO A 129 -0.17 12.29 4.71
C PRO A 129 -1.47 12.03 3.95
N LEU A 130 -1.41 11.50 2.74
CA LEU A 130 -2.56 11.46 1.83
C LEU A 130 -2.67 10.09 1.14
N PRO A 131 -3.86 9.70 0.67
CA PRO A 131 -4.10 8.42 0.00
C PRO A 131 -3.57 8.38 -1.45
N TYR A 132 -2.50 9.13 -1.76
CA TYR A 132 -1.97 9.30 -3.10
C TYR A 132 -0.51 8.85 -3.20
N PRO A 133 -0.13 8.24 -4.33
CA PRO A 133 1.27 7.97 -4.59
C PRO A 133 2.03 9.27 -4.89
N ASN A 134 3.30 9.31 -4.50
CA ASN A 134 4.19 10.46 -4.74
C ASN A 134 4.69 10.53 -6.21
N PHE A 135 3.80 10.32 -7.17
CA PHE A 135 4.13 10.43 -8.59
C PHE A 135 4.22 11.88 -9.03
N ARG A 136 5.20 12.16 -9.91
CA ARG A 136 5.45 13.50 -10.45
C ARG A 136 4.22 14.14 -11.11
N ALA A 137 3.38 13.34 -11.77
CA ALA A 137 2.16 13.85 -12.39
C ALA A 137 1.12 14.35 -11.37
N LEU A 138 1.19 13.88 -10.11
CA LEU A 138 0.28 14.28 -9.03
C LEU A 138 0.81 15.45 -8.21
N GLU A 139 2.10 15.80 -8.31
CA GLU A 139 2.74 16.89 -7.55
C GLU A 139 1.93 18.20 -7.54
N PRO A 140 1.39 18.72 -8.67
CA PRO A 140 0.62 19.97 -8.65
C PRO A 140 -0.60 19.92 -7.72
N TYR A 141 -1.25 18.76 -7.62
CA TYR A 141 -2.42 18.56 -6.79
C TYR A 141 -2.02 18.42 -5.32
N LEU A 142 -0.98 17.63 -5.03
CA LEU A 142 -0.45 17.45 -3.68
C LEU A 142 0.04 18.77 -3.07
N GLU A 143 0.71 19.61 -3.88
CA GLU A 143 1.11 20.95 -3.44
C GLU A 143 -0.09 21.88 -3.20
N ALA A 144 -1.16 21.78 -4.00
CA ALA A 144 -2.38 22.58 -3.82
C ALA A 144 -3.11 22.31 -2.49
N VAL A 145 -2.89 21.14 -1.87
CA VAL A 145 -3.49 20.75 -0.59
C VAL A 145 -2.51 20.78 0.59
N LYS A 146 -1.25 21.10 0.34
CA LYS A 146 -0.20 21.10 1.37
C LYS A 146 -0.50 22.01 2.55
N TYR A 147 -1.11 23.18 2.33
CA TYR A 147 -1.49 24.09 3.40
C TYR A 147 -2.63 23.53 4.28
N ARG A 148 -3.53 22.70 3.72
CA ARG A 148 -4.58 22.03 4.50
C ARG A 148 -3.99 21.05 5.49
N LEU A 149 -2.84 20.45 5.18
CA LEU A 149 -2.12 19.58 6.11
C LEU A 149 -1.51 20.32 7.31
N TRP A 150 -1.49 21.66 7.31
CA TRP A 150 -1.17 22.43 8.52
C TRP A 150 -2.34 22.47 9.49
N GLU A 151 -3.57 22.56 8.99
CA GLU A 151 -4.80 22.53 9.79
C GLU A 151 -5.21 21.09 10.15
N PHE A 152 -5.09 20.18 9.19
CA PHE A 152 -5.40 18.77 9.28
C PHE A 152 -4.14 17.91 9.06
N PRO A 153 -3.22 17.86 10.03
CA PRO A 153 -1.97 17.13 9.91
C PRO A 153 -2.18 15.62 10.08
N SER A 154 -2.77 14.98 9.06
CA SER A 154 -3.23 13.59 9.02
C SER A 154 -2.16 12.55 9.33
N ASN A 155 -0.87 12.87 9.22
CA ASN A 155 0.24 11.96 9.54
C ASN A 155 1.10 12.40 10.74
N ARG A 156 0.72 13.45 11.46
CA ARG A 156 1.49 13.93 12.62
C ARG A 156 1.32 12.97 13.80
N TYR A 157 2.43 12.59 14.42
CA TYR A 157 2.42 11.94 15.73
C TYR A 157 2.26 13.00 16.83
N ALA A 158 1.17 12.92 17.60
CA ALA A 158 0.86 13.83 18.70
C ALA A 158 -0.02 13.17 19.78
N PRO A 159 0.53 12.29 20.64
CA PRO A 159 -0.21 11.57 21.68
C PRO A 159 -1.08 12.46 22.59
N LYS A 160 -0.67 13.70 22.83
CA LYS A 160 -1.47 14.66 23.61
C LYS A 160 -2.81 14.99 22.93
N GLU A 161 -2.84 15.08 21.61
CA GLU A 161 -4.08 15.28 20.85
C GLU A 161 -4.95 14.01 20.86
N THR A 162 -4.34 12.82 20.85
CA THR A 162 -5.04 11.55 21.07
C THR A 162 -5.78 11.56 22.41
N THR A 163 -5.07 11.83 23.51
CA THR A 163 -5.67 11.92 24.85
C THR A 163 -6.81 12.94 24.90
N LYS A 164 -6.56 14.17 24.42
CA LYS A 164 -7.56 15.25 24.43
C LYS A 164 -8.85 14.84 23.71
N ARG A 165 -8.74 14.28 22.50
CA ARG A 165 -9.91 13.87 21.69
C ARG A 165 -10.69 12.73 22.34
N LEU A 166 -9.99 11.75 22.91
CA LEU A 166 -10.63 10.62 23.58
C LEU A 166 -11.34 11.05 24.87
N GLU A 167 -10.71 11.87 25.70
CA GLU A 167 -11.32 12.40 26.93
C GLU A 167 -12.54 13.28 26.64
N GLN A 168 -12.49 14.11 25.59
CA GLN A 168 -13.65 14.89 25.13
C GLN A 168 -14.82 14.02 24.68
N ARG A 169 -14.56 12.78 24.26
CA ARG A 169 -15.58 11.78 23.93
C ARG A 169 -15.93 10.86 25.11
N GLY A 170 -15.45 11.15 26.30
CA GLY A 170 -15.76 10.42 27.53
C GLY A 170 -14.94 9.14 27.74
N PHE A 171 -13.91 8.89 26.93
CA PHE A 171 -13.01 7.77 27.16
C PHE A 171 -12.04 8.08 28.30
N ARG A 172 -11.75 7.06 29.10
CA ARG A 172 -10.71 7.08 30.13
C ARG A 172 -9.86 5.83 30.00
N ARG A 173 -8.62 5.87 30.48
CA ARG A 173 -7.82 4.65 30.58
C ARG A 173 -8.39 3.78 31.70
N ASP A 174 -8.54 2.50 31.42
CA ASP A 174 -8.84 1.49 32.42
C ASP A 174 -7.58 1.16 33.26
N PRO A 175 -7.67 0.28 34.29
CA PRO A 175 -6.52 -0.09 35.12
C PRO A 175 -5.35 -0.70 34.34
N GLU A 176 -5.61 -1.32 33.20
CA GLU A 176 -4.59 -1.89 32.30
C GLU A 176 -4.01 -0.86 31.32
N GLY A 177 -4.51 0.38 31.36
CA GLY A 177 -4.00 1.50 30.56
C GLY A 177 -4.65 1.67 29.20
N TYR A 178 -5.72 0.92 28.89
CA TYR A 178 -6.45 0.99 27.62
C TYR A 178 -7.61 1.98 27.68
N TRP A 179 -7.81 2.74 26.60
CA TRP A 179 -8.94 3.64 26.44
C TRP A 179 -10.25 2.86 26.42
N ALA A 180 -11.13 3.17 27.35
CA ALA A 180 -12.44 2.57 27.50
C ALA A 180 -13.51 3.63 27.81
N ARG A 181 -14.74 3.34 27.39
CA ARG A 181 -15.94 4.10 27.73
C ARG A 181 -17.07 3.10 27.95
N ASP A 182 -17.86 3.30 29.00
CA ASP A 182 -18.99 2.43 29.33
C ASP A 182 -18.62 0.94 29.46
N GLY A 183 -17.41 0.66 29.99
CA GLY A 183 -16.88 -0.70 30.14
C GLY A 183 -16.35 -1.35 28.87
N ALA A 184 -16.38 -0.67 27.71
CA ALA A 184 -15.86 -1.16 26.44
C ALA A 184 -14.57 -0.44 26.05
N ARG A 185 -13.51 -1.20 25.75
CA ARG A 185 -12.24 -0.69 25.21
C ARG A 185 -12.38 -0.26 23.75
N VAL A 186 -11.56 0.69 23.31
CA VAL A 186 -11.35 0.97 21.88
C VAL A 186 -10.52 -0.16 21.29
N ARG A 187 -11.21 -1.19 20.77
CA ARG A 187 -10.58 -2.37 20.17
C ARG A 187 -10.33 -2.16 18.68
N ILE A 188 -9.11 -2.42 18.23
CA ILE A 188 -8.67 -2.27 16.83
C ILE A 188 -8.15 -3.63 16.32
N PRO A 189 -9.02 -4.56 15.88
CA PRO A 189 -8.61 -5.85 15.36
C PRO A 189 -8.18 -5.71 13.90
N ILE A 190 -6.90 -5.39 13.68
CA ILE A 190 -6.37 -5.06 12.35
C ILE A 190 -6.22 -6.34 11.54
N LEU A 191 -7.00 -6.47 10.47
CA LEU A 191 -6.77 -7.52 9.47
C LEU A 191 -5.75 -7.08 8.42
N GLY A 192 -5.01 -8.02 7.87
CA GLY A 192 -4.12 -7.76 6.73
C GLY A 192 -3.80 -8.98 5.88
N HIS A 193 -3.14 -8.72 4.76
CA HIS A 193 -2.54 -9.71 3.89
C HIS A 193 -1.12 -10.08 4.40
N PRO A 194 -0.62 -11.31 4.15
CA PRO A 194 0.76 -11.72 4.45
C PRO A 194 1.86 -10.73 4.04
N GLN A 195 1.65 -9.99 2.95
CA GLN A 195 2.61 -8.97 2.46
C GLN A 195 2.81 -7.78 3.43
N TRP A 196 1.94 -7.60 4.43
CA TRP A 196 2.05 -6.56 5.46
C TRP A 196 2.42 -7.13 6.83
N ALA A 197 2.94 -8.37 6.88
CA ALA A 197 3.43 -9.00 8.11
C ALA A 197 4.60 -8.23 8.75
N ASP A 198 5.32 -7.45 7.94
CA ASP A 198 6.45 -6.61 8.31
C ASP A 198 6.01 -5.40 9.17
N MET A 199 4.91 -4.74 8.79
CA MET A 199 4.39 -3.56 9.47
C MET A 199 3.20 -3.80 10.40
N GLY A 200 2.38 -4.82 10.14
CA GLY A 200 1.10 -5.05 10.83
C GLY A 200 1.25 -5.21 12.35
N PRO A 201 2.09 -6.14 12.84
CA PRO A 201 2.35 -6.30 14.27
C PRO A 201 2.98 -5.04 14.90
N VAL A 202 3.84 -4.33 14.18
CA VAL A 202 4.45 -3.07 14.64
C VAL A 202 3.39 -1.99 14.83
N LEU A 203 2.46 -1.84 13.88
CA LEU A 203 1.35 -0.90 13.99
C LEU A 203 0.47 -1.22 15.21
N ALA A 204 0.11 -2.49 15.40
CA ALA A 204 -0.66 -2.91 16.57
C ALA A 204 0.09 -2.59 17.88
N GLU A 205 1.40 -2.83 17.95
CA GLU A 205 2.22 -2.50 19.11
C GLU A 205 2.27 -1.00 19.40
N LEU A 206 2.47 -0.17 18.38
CA LEU A 206 2.47 1.30 18.54
C LEU A 206 1.13 1.81 19.08
N LEU A 207 0.02 1.27 18.58
CA LEU A 207 -1.32 1.60 19.07
C LEU A 207 -1.55 1.13 20.51
N ARG A 208 -1.09 -0.07 20.88
CA ARG A 208 -1.18 -0.57 22.26
C ARG A 208 -0.45 0.32 23.25
N ARG A 209 0.74 0.83 22.90
CA ARG A 209 1.49 1.77 23.74
C ARG A 209 0.74 3.07 24.00
N GLU A 210 -0.07 3.50 23.04
CA GLU A 210 -0.92 4.68 23.16
C GLU A 210 -2.28 4.39 23.84
N GLY A 211 -2.51 3.14 24.27
CA GLY A 211 -3.69 2.72 25.03
C GLY A 211 -4.84 2.19 24.18
N PHE A 212 -4.62 1.83 22.92
CA PHE A 212 -5.65 1.16 22.11
C PHE A 212 -5.53 -0.36 22.21
N ASP A 213 -6.64 -1.08 22.33
CA ASP A 213 -6.64 -2.55 22.35
C ASP A 213 -6.51 -3.09 20.92
N ALA A 214 -5.30 -3.00 20.36
CA ALA A 214 -5.01 -3.32 18.98
C ALA A 214 -4.38 -4.72 18.82
N THR A 215 -4.86 -5.48 17.83
CA THR A 215 -4.29 -6.77 17.41
C THR A 215 -4.03 -6.77 15.91
N TYR A 216 -3.21 -7.71 15.43
CA TYR A 216 -2.98 -7.92 14.00
C TYR A 216 -3.13 -9.40 13.64
N ASP A 217 -3.98 -9.70 12.66
CA ASP A 217 -4.24 -11.06 12.19
C ASP A 217 -4.32 -11.14 10.66
N GLN A 218 -3.97 -12.30 10.10
CA GLN A 218 -3.94 -12.56 8.66
C GLN A 218 -4.77 -13.80 8.28
N PRO A 219 -6.10 -13.80 8.53
CA PRO A 219 -6.93 -14.94 8.17
C PRO A 219 -6.97 -15.11 6.64
N PRO A 220 -7.01 -16.34 6.09
CA PRO A 220 -7.10 -16.54 4.65
C PRO A 220 -8.28 -15.84 3.97
N ASP A 221 -9.40 -15.68 4.68
CA ASP A 221 -10.62 -15.01 4.21
C ASP A 221 -10.66 -13.50 4.57
N TRP A 222 -9.54 -12.88 4.92
CA TRP A 222 -9.47 -11.47 5.37
C TRP A 222 -10.18 -10.50 4.41
N LEU A 223 -9.96 -10.64 3.10
CA LEU A 223 -10.53 -9.74 2.10
C LEU A 223 -12.05 -9.91 2.00
N ASP A 224 -12.55 -11.14 2.14
CA ASP A 224 -13.99 -11.40 2.16
C ASP A 224 -14.64 -10.82 3.42
N ARG A 225 -13.97 -10.87 4.57
CA ARG A 225 -14.45 -10.19 5.80
C ARG A 225 -14.54 -8.68 5.60
N ILE A 226 -13.55 -8.08 4.93
CA ILE A 226 -13.56 -6.66 4.59
C ILE A 226 -14.70 -6.37 3.61
N ARG A 227 -14.87 -7.16 2.55
CA ARG A 227 -15.94 -6.95 1.55
C ARG A 227 -17.34 -7.14 2.13
N SER A 228 -17.53 -8.08 3.03
CA SER A 228 -18.82 -8.36 3.66
C SER A 228 -19.14 -7.47 4.87
N GLY A 229 -18.23 -6.57 5.28
CA GLY A 229 -18.41 -5.72 6.47
C GLY A 229 -18.31 -6.48 7.79
N ARG A 230 -17.70 -7.66 7.79
CA ARG A 230 -17.41 -8.45 9.01
C ARG A 230 -16.12 -7.98 9.71
N ALA A 231 -15.24 -7.26 9.00
CA ALA A 231 -14.04 -6.65 9.56
C ALA A 231 -14.31 -5.20 9.96
N THR A 232 -13.77 -4.76 11.09
CA THR A 232 -13.93 -3.38 11.59
C THR A 232 -12.68 -2.53 11.40
N ALA A 233 -11.49 -3.13 11.28
CA ALA A 233 -10.23 -2.45 10.99
C ALA A 233 -9.31 -3.32 10.11
N TRP A 234 -8.56 -2.71 9.20
CA TRP A 234 -7.62 -3.44 8.33
C TRP A 234 -6.55 -2.53 7.70
N ILE A 235 -5.43 -3.11 7.29
CA ILE A 235 -4.46 -2.46 6.41
C ILE A 235 -4.85 -2.73 4.96
N TYR A 236 -4.87 -1.70 4.12
CA TYR A 236 -5.04 -1.82 2.66
C TYR A 236 -4.54 -0.57 1.96
N GLY A 237 -4.24 -0.65 0.67
CA GLY A 237 -3.79 0.52 -0.10
C GLY A 237 -4.87 1.17 -0.96
N HIS A 238 -4.51 2.30 -1.57
CA HIS A 238 -5.37 3.05 -2.50
C HIS A 238 -4.97 2.80 -3.94
N GLY A 239 -5.74 1.99 -4.65
CA GLY A 239 -5.47 1.73 -6.06
C GLY A 239 -6.25 2.69 -6.94
N GLY A 240 -5.58 3.67 -7.54
CA GLY A 240 -6.29 4.56 -8.47
C GLY A 240 -5.45 5.55 -9.24
N SER A 241 -5.28 6.75 -8.68
CA SER A 241 -4.73 7.91 -9.40
C SER A 241 -3.25 7.77 -9.73
N ILE A 242 -2.92 7.94 -11.01
CA ILE A 242 -1.53 7.96 -11.52
C ILE A 242 -1.15 9.27 -12.23
N VAL A 243 -2.12 9.95 -12.85
CA VAL A 243 -1.91 11.19 -13.64
C VAL A 243 -2.74 12.37 -13.16
N ASP A 244 -3.88 12.11 -12.55
CA ASP A 244 -4.81 13.08 -11.97
C ASP A 244 -5.43 12.49 -10.69
N PRO A 245 -5.98 13.30 -9.78
CA PRO A 245 -6.41 12.83 -8.47
C PRO A 245 -7.82 12.20 -8.43
N HIS A 246 -8.59 12.26 -9.52
CA HIS A 246 -10.02 11.92 -9.47
C HIS A 246 -10.28 10.46 -9.08
N PHE A 247 -9.50 9.51 -9.63
CA PHE A 247 -9.81 8.11 -9.48
C PHE A 247 -9.60 7.59 -8.04
N THR A 248 -8.59 8.07 -7.32
CA THR A 248 -8.46 7.78 -5.89
C THR A 248 -9.65 8.33 -5.08
N LEU A 249 -10.17 9.52 -5.39
CA LEU A 249 -11.36 10.05 -4.70
C LEU A 249 -12.63 9.28 -5.05
N THR A 250 -12.74 8.78 -6.29
CA THR A 250 -13.85 7.91 -6.70
C THR A 250 -13.97 6.71 -5.79
N LEU A 251 -12.84 6.15 -5.29
CA LEU A 251 -12.88 5.03 -4.34
C LEU A 251 -13.79 5.34 -3.16
N PHE A 252 -13.76 6.57 -2.64
CA PHE A 252 -14.51 7.04 -1.48
C PHE A 252 -15.92 7.56 -1.77
N HIS A 253 -16.33 7.66 -3.03
CA HIS A 253 -17.68 8.09 -3.39
C HIS A 253 -18.72 7.12 -2.81
N SER A 254 -19.85 7.61 -2.27
CA SER A 254 -20.83 6.79 -1.53
C SER A 254 -21.40 5.62 -2.35
N ARG A 255 -21.47 5.76 -3.69
CA ARG A 255 -21.81 4.66 -4.62
C ARG A 255 -20.93 3.40 -4.46
N ASN A 256 -19.72 3.57 -3.93
CA ASN A 256 -18.75 2.52 -3.68
C ASN A 256 -18.70 2.07 -2.21
N ALA A 257 -19.55 2.65 -1.34
CA ALA A 257 -19.62 2.32 0.08
C ALA A 257 -20.31 0.97 0.37
N ILE A 258 -21.05 0.40 -0.59
CA ILE A 258 -21.79 -0.86 -0.43
C ILE A 258 -21.28 -1.86 -1.48
N VAL A 259 -20.66 -2.96 -1.02
CA VAL A 259 -19.96 -3.95 -1.86
C VAL A 259 -20.85 -5.16 -2.21
N GLU A 260 -22.18 -5.06 -2.09
CA GLU A 260 -23.05 -6.14 -2.54
C GLU A 260 -23.03 -6.22 -4.08
N GLY A 261 -22.42 -7.29 -4.62
CA GLY A 261 -22.41 -7.61 -6.04
C GLY A 261 -21.29 -6.98 -6.89
N ALA A 262 -20.37 -6.21 -6.31
CA ALA A 262 -19.26 -5.63 -7.06
C ALA A 262 -18.13 -6.66 -7.27
N SER A 263 -17.91 -7.06 -8.53
CA SER A 263 -16.70 -7.80 -8.91
C SER A 263 -15.49 -6.88 -8.78
N ALA A 264 -14.63 -7.19 -7.81
CA ALA A 264 -13.35 -6.52 -7.64
C ALA A 264 -12.45 -6.84 -8.84
N GLY A 265 -12.49 -5.97 -9.85
CA GLY A 265 -11.61 -5.99 -11.00
C GLY A 265 -11.02 -4.61 -11.23
N GLY A 266 -9.96 -4.26 -10.51
CA GLY A 266 -9.00 -3.23 -10.93
C GLY A 266 -8.89 -1.95 -10.10
N ALA A 267 -9.83 -1.65 -9.19
CA ALA A 267 -9.71 -0.50 -8.30
C ALA A 267 -10.32 -0.83 -6.95
N GLY A 268 -9.49 -0.91 -5.91
CA GLY A 268 -9.93 -1.27 -4.57
C GLY A 268 -11.01 -0.32 -4.07
N GLY A 269 -12.27 -0.73 -4.14
CA GLY A 269 -13.39 0.05 -3.63
C GLY A 269 -13.12 0.48 -2.19
N SER A 270 -13.53 1.69 -1.81
CA SER A 270 -13.40 2.14 -0.42
C SER A 270 -14.20 1.21 0.48
N TYR A 271 -13.49 0.28 1.12
CA TYR A 271 -14.07 -0.60 2.11
C TYR A 271 -14.44 0.14 3.38
N SER A 272 -14.22 1.46 3.47
CA SER A 272 -14.57 2.20 4.69
C SER A 272 -16.07 2.27 4.94
N ARG A 273 -16.91 2.12 3.89
CA ARG A 273 -18.35 2.44 3.92
C ARG A 273 -18.66 3.87 4.34
N TRP A 274 -17.68 4.75 4.23
CA TRP A 274 -17.87 6.18 4.43
C TRP A 274 -18.75 6.74 3.30
N THR A 275 -19.62 7.66 3.68
CA THR A 275 -20.52 8.37 2.77
C THR A 275 -20.56 9.84 3.16
N ASP A 276 -20.50 10.71 2.17
CA ASP A 276 -20.66 12.15 2.37
C ASP A 276 -21.20 12.79 1.08
N LYS A 277 -22.33 13.50 1.18
CA LYS A 277 -23.02 14.06 0.01
C LYS A 277 -22.28 15.25 -0.60
N GLU A 278 -21.56 16.03 0.21
CA GLU A 278 -20.76 17.16 -0.26
C GLU A 278 -19.57 16.64 -1.07
N PHE A 279 -18.86 15.65 -0.53
CA PHE A 279 -17.78 14.96 -1.21
C PHE A 279 -18.24 14.33 -2.53
N ASP A 280 -19.36 13.59 -2.51
CA ASP A 280 -19.94 12.98 -3.71
C ASP A 280 -20.20 14.02 -4.79
N GLY A 281 -20.78 15.18 -4.42
CA GLY A 281 -21.04 16.27 -5.35
C GLY A 281 -19.77 16.78 -6.04
N ILE A 282 -18.69 16.98 -5.28
CA ILE A 282 -17.40 17.44 -5.82
C ILE A 282 -16.77 16.38 -6.73
N VAL A 283 -16.79 15.11 -6.31
CA VAL A 283 -16.24 14.01 -7.13
C VAL A 283 -17.02 13.83 -8.43
N ASN A 284 -18.35 13.98 -8.41
CA ASN A 284 -19.16 13.95 -9.64
C ASN A 284 -18.83 15.11 -10.58
N GLU A 285 -18.47 16.29 -10.07
CA GLU A 285 -17.98 17.39 -10.88
C GLU A 285 -16.60 17.07 -11.48
N MET A 286 -15.69 16.50 -10.68
CA MET A 286 -14.35 16.06 -11.14
C MET A 286 -14.45 15.01 -12.26
N GLU A 287 -15.45 14.12 -12.22
CA GLU A 287 -15.69 13.10 -13.25
C GLU A 287 -15.93 13.71 -14.65
N GLN A 288 -16.42 14.96 -14.71
CA GLN A 288 -16.67 15.69 -15.96
C GLN A 288 -15.47 16.53 -16.43
N VAL A 289 -14.34 16.50 -15.70
CA VAL A 289 -13.15 17.30 -16.00
C VAL A 289 -12.14 16.44 -16.78
N PRO A 290 -11.77 16.82 -18.02
CA PRO A 290 -10.75 16.12 -18.78
C PRO A 290 -9.40 16.08 -18.05
N VAL A 291 -8.63 15.01 -18.28
CA VAL A 291 -7.26 14.90 -17.77
C VAL A 291 -6.43 16.13 -18.18
N ALA A 292 -5.65 16.66 -17.24
CA ALA A 292 -4.82 17.85 -17.38
C ALA A 292 -5.57 19.20 -17.51
N ASP A 293 -6.90 19.23 -17.41
CA ASP A 293 -7.67 20.47 -17.28
C ASP A 293 -7.42 21.11 -15.89
N ARG A 294 -7.13 22.41 -15.86
CA ARG A 294 -6.81 23.15 -14.64
C ARG A 294 -7.95 23.21 -13.64
N ARG A 295 -9.22 23.02 -14.06
CA ARG A 295 -10.37 22.94 -13.14
C ARG A 295 -10.18 21.86 -12.07
N MET A 296 -9.41 20.81 -12.36
CA MET A 296 -9.09 19.76 -11.40
C MET A 296 -8.29 20.30 -10.19
N LEU A 297 -7.46 21.35 -10.37
CA LEU A 297 -6.72 22.01 -9.30
C LEU A 297 -7.62 22.86 -8.38
N ASP A 298 -8.82 23.24 -8.83
CA ASP A 298 -9.80 23.97 -8.02
C ASP A 298 -10.74 23.01 -7.25
N LEU A 299 -11.05 21.85 -7.84
CA LEU A 299 -11.96 20.86 -7.26
C LEU A 299 -11.27 19.93 -6.27
N PHE A 300 -10.06 19.45 -6.60
CA PHE A 300 -9.32 18.55 -5.73
C PHE A 300 -9.18 19.07 -4.30
N PRO A 301 -8.80 20.34 -4.08
CA PRO A 301 -8.64 20.83 -2.72
C PRO A 301 -9.95 20.91 -1.94
N LYS A 302 -11.08 21.20 -2.58
CA LYS A 302 -12.41 21.16 -1.94
C LYS A 302 -12.78 19.75 -1.49
N ALA A 303 -12.53 18.75 -2.34
CA ALA A 303 -12.78 17.36 -1.97
C ALA A 303 -11.88 16.91 -0.81
N MET A 304 -10.62 17.38 -0.80
CA MET A 304 -9.69 17.08 0.28
C MET A 304 -10.05 17.77 1.60
N ASP A 305 -10.71 18.94 1.59
CA ASP A 305 -11.24 19.55 2.82
C ASP A 305 -12.24 18.60 3.50
N VAL A 306 -13.18 18.05 2.73
CA VAL A 306 -14.18 17.09 3.23
C VAL A 306 -13.50 15.79 3.70
N TRP A 307 -12.60 15.26 2.87
CA TRP A 307 -11.89 14.02 3.20
C TRP A 307 -11.03 14.16 4.46
N LEU A 308 -10.31 15.28 4.64
CA LEU A 308 -9.49 15.54 5.82
C LEU A 308 -10.35 15.80 7.06
N ARG A 309 -11.45 16.54 6.94
CA ARG A 309 -12.41 16.75 8.03
C ARG A 309 -12.85 15.41 8.62
N ASP A 310 -13.20 14.46 7.78
CA ASP A 310 -13.79 13.19 8.21
C ASP A 310 -12.76 12.07 8.39
N LEU A 311 -11.62 12.12 7.71
CA LEU A 311 -10.54 11.12 7.75
C LEU A 311 -11.08 9.66 7.65
N PRO A 312 -11.68 9.27 6.51
CA PRO A 312 -12.36 7.97 6.36
C PRO A 312 -11.41 6.77 6.49
N ASN A 313 -10.11 6.99 6.29
CA ASN A 313 -9.04 6.11 6.72
C ASN A 313 -7.83 6.92 7.17
N ILE A 314 -6.84 6.23 7.71
CA ILE A 314 -5.63 6.84 8.26
C ILE A 314 -4.44 6.49 7.35
N PRO A 315 -3.89 7.47 6.60
CA PRO A 315 -2.67 7.31 5.82
C PRO A 315 -1.52 6.77 6.67
N LEU A 316 -0.79 5.76 6.18
CA LEU A 316 0.34 5.16 6.90
C LEU A 316 1.64 5.43 6.14
N VAL A 317 1.85 4.73 5.03
CA VAL A 317 3.13 4.69 4.32
C VAL A 317 2.94 4.64 2.80
N GLN A 318 3.80 5.34 2.09
CA GLN A 318 4.13 5.12 0.69
C GLN A 318 5.16 3.99 0.62
N SER A 319 4.81 2.91 -0.07
CA SER A 319 5.70 1.78 -0.32
C SER A 319 6.50 1.97 -1.61
N PHE A 320 7.54 1.17 -1.78
CA PHE A 320 8.29 1.06 -3.02
C PHE A 320 8.33 -0.41 -3.44
N HIS A 321 8.40 -0.70 -4.74
CA HIS A 321 8.63 -2.08 -5.16
C HIS A 321 10.11 -2.41 -4.97
N HIS A 322 10.42 -3.24 -3.98
CA HIS A 322 11.78 -3.65 -3.64
C HIS A 322 12.26 -4.83 -4.49
N ASN A 323 12.06 -4.77 -5.81
CA ASN A 323 12.47 -5.86 -6.69
C ASN A 323 13.99 -5.88 -6.84
N VAL A 324 14.53 -7.09 -6.84
CA VAL A 324 15.94 -7.36 -7.14
C VAL A 324 16.03 -7.96 -8.53
N MET A 325 16.85 -7.34 -9.37
CA MET A 325 17.00 -7.69 -10.79
C MET A 325 18.41 -8.23 -11.03
N SER A 326 18.50 -9.38 -11.70
CA SER A 326 19.77 -10.02 -12.04
C SER A 326 20.31 -9.51 -13.37
N GLN A 327 21.57 -9.09 -13.35
CA GLN A 327 22.39 -8.69 -14.48
C GLN A 327 23.29 -9.81 -15.01
N VAL A 328 23.14 -11.06 -14.54
CA VAL A 328 23.96 -12.20 -15.01
C VAL A 328 23.72 -12.49 -16.50
N TYR A 329 22.46 -12.48 -16.92
CA TYR A 329 22.07 -12.83 -18.30
C TYR A 329 21.36 -11.69 -19.03
N TRP A 330 20.76 -10.75 -18.29
CA TRP A 330 19.91 -9.71 -18.85
C TRP A 330 20.30 -8.34 -18.34
N VAL A 331 20.46 -7.39 -19.26
CA VAL A 331 20.68 -5.97 -18.96
C VAL A 331 19.56 -5.12 -19.55
N GLY A 332 19.51 -3.84 -19.18
CA GLY A 332 18.49 -2.91 -19.64
C GLY A 332 17.25 -2.85 -18.75
N TRP A 333 17.32 -3.38 -17.53
CA TRP A 333 16.29 -3.25 -16.50
C TRP A 333 15.87 -1.78 -16.26
N PRO A 334 14.60 -1.52 -15.89
CA PRO A 334 14.21 -0.19 -15.43
C PRO A 334 15.03 0.23 -14.21
N SER A 335 15.37 1.51 -14.14
CA SER A 335 16.11 2.06 -13.02
C SER A 335 15.80 3.54 -12.85
N ILE A 336 16.26 4.13 -11.74
CA ILE A 336 16.16 5.57 -11.51
C ILE A 336 16.81 6.42 -12.62
N LEU A 337 17.82 5.88 -13.32
CA LEU A 337 18.50 6.55 -14.44
C LEU A 337 17.80 6.31 -15.78
N ASN A 338 16.96 5.28 -15.88
CA ASN A 338 16.20 4.93 -17.08
C ASN A 338 14.81 4.42 -16.68
N PRO A 339 13.91 5.31 -16.20
CA PRO A 339 12.64 4.93 -15.58
C PRO A 339 11.54 4.68 -16.63
N TYR A 340 11.82 3.84 -17.63
CA TYR A 340 10.93 3.67 -18.79
C TYR A 340 9.66 2.85 -18.50
N ALA A 341 9.64 2.10 -17.39
CA ALA A 341 8.50 1.33 -16.90
C ALA A 341 8.66 1.04 -15.40
N ASN A 342 7.56 0.66 -14.74
CA ASN A 342 7.60 -0.01 -13.45
C ASN A 342 8.25 -1.40 -13.57
N ASP A 343 9.12 -1.76 -12.63
CA ASP A 343 9.84 -3.04 -12.57
C ASP A 343 9.07 -4.16 -11.86
N ALA A 344 7.88 -3.91 -11.30
CA ALA A 344 7.06 -4.96 -10.70
C ALA A 344 6.54 -5.95 -11.75
N PHE A 345 7.00 -7.20 -11.68
CA PHE A 345 6.73 -8.24 -12.68
C PHE A 345 5.28 -8.75 -12.71
N TRP A 346 4.54 -8.53 -11.63
CA TRP A 346 3.10 -8.85 -11.53
C TRP A 346 2.20 -7.79 -12.19
N HIS A 347 2.77 -6.65 -12.60
CA HIS A 347 1.99 -5.57 -13.17
C HIS A 347 1.75 -5.77 -14.68
N LEU A 348 0.64 -5.23 -15.20
CA LEU A 348 0.27 -5.31 -16.63
C LEU A 348 1.31 -4.65 -17.56
N THR A 349 2.22 -3.84 -17.01
CA THR A 349 3.31 -3.19 -17.73
C THR A 349 4.54 -4.09 -17.94
N TRP A 350 4.59 -5.29 -17.34
CA TRP A 350 5.74 -6.19 -17.44
C TRP A 350 6.20 -6.52 -18.88
N PRO A 351 5.29 -6.71 -19.87
CA PRO A 351 5.70 -6.90 -21.25
C PRO A 351 6.55 -5.74 -21.83
N LEU A 352 6.41 -4.52 -21.31
CA LEU A 352 7.25 -3.38 -21.71
C LEU A 352 8.70 -3.53 -21.22
N VAL A 353 8.88 -4.13 -20.03
CA VAL A 353 10.19 -4.46 -19.47
C VAL A 353 10.86 -5.51 -20.34
N LEU A 354 10.18 -6.62 -20.62
CA LEU A 354 10.72 -7.72 -21.43
C LEU A 354 11.17 -7.27 -22.84
N ARG A 355 10.46 -6.33 -23.46
CA ARG A 355 10.83 -5.77 -24.77
C ARG A 355 12.12 -4.94 -24.77
N LYS A 356 12.55 -4.47 -23.60
CA LYS A 356 13.73 -3.60 -23.44
C LYS A 356 14.96 -4.36 -22.94
N LEU A 357 14.76 -5.51 -22.31
CA LEU A 357 15.86 -6.38 -21.87
C LEU A 357 16.70 -6.86 -23.05
N LYS A 358 18.00 -6.97 -22.83
CA LYS A 358 18.97 -7.49 -23.80
C LYS A 358 19.86 -8.52 -23.12
N PRO A 359 20.31 -9.55 -23.84
CA PRO A 359 21.30 -10.48 -23.30
C PRO A 359 22.60 -9.73 -22.97
N VAL A 360 23.26 -10.13 -21.89
CA VAL A 360 24.65 -9.73 -21.60
C VAL A 360 25.54 -10.21 -22.75
N ARG A 361 26.46 -9.36 -23.20
CA ARG A 361 27.41 -9.66 -24.28
C ARG A 361 28.72 -10.21 -23.75
#